data_AF-A0A520I8J7-F1
#
_entry.id   AF-A0A520I8J7-F1
#
_cell.length_a   1.000
_cell.length_b   1.000
_cell.length_c   1.000
_cell.angle_alpha   90.00
_cell.angle_beta   90.00
_cell.angle_gamma   90.00
#
_symmetry.space_group_name_H-M   'P 1'
#
loop_
_entity.id
_entity.type
_entity.pdbx_description
1 polymer ?
#
loop_
_entity_poly.entity_id
_entity_poly.type
_entity_poly.pdbx_seq_one_letter_code
_entity_poly.pdbx_strand_id
1 'polypeptide(L)'
;LAFSGLATANLRLFGDLGQQLNLVKAHPWVRGMRVTLSVDNVFNSRQRVRDATGATPISFQPDYLDALGRTVRISVRKLFF
;
A
#
# COMPACT_ATOMS: atom_id res chain seq x y z
N LEU A 1 -25.36 -7.24 15.18
CA LEU A 1 -24.11 -6.49 14.95
C LEU A 1 -24.36 -5.47 13.86
N ALA A 2 -23.95 -4.21 14.05
CA ALA A 2 -24.04 -3.14 13.07
C ALA A 2 -22.64 -2.86 12.50
N PHE A 3 -22.54 -2.81 11.17
CA PHE A 3 -21.29 -2.59 10.44
C PHE A 3 -21.31 -1.19 9.81
N SER A 4 -20.24 -0.42 10.02
CA SER A 4 -20.08 0.85 9.31
C SER A 4 -19.78 0.62 7.82
N GLY A 5 -20.07 1.61 6.97
CA GLY A 5 -19.50 1.60 5.62
C GLY A 5 -17.97 1.63 5.67
N LEU A 6 -17.32 0.93 4.73
CA LEU A 6 -15.87 0.94 4.56
C LEU A 6 -15.52 1.23 3.11
N ALA A 7 -14.75 2.28 2.89
CA ALA A 7 -14.16 2.62 1.61
C ALA A 7 -12.65 2.83 1.82
N THR A 8 -11.86 2.13 1.00
CA THR A 8 -10.40 2.19 1.01
C THR A 8 -9.90 2.57 -0.38
N ALA A 9 -8.79 3.31 -0.44
CA ALA A 9 -8.11 3.62 -1.68
C ALA A 9 -6.61 3.34 -1.53
N ASN A 10 -6.00 2.81 -2.58
CA ASN A 10 -4.56 2.53 -2.64
C ASN A 10 -3.94 3.33 -3.78
N LEU A 11 -2.74 3.86 -3.54
CA LEU A 11 -1.97 4.60 -4.53
C LEU A 11 -0.69 3.84 -4.87
N ARG A 12 -0.39 3.72 -6.17
CA ARG A 12 0.87 3.12 -6.63
C ARG A 12 1.47 3.97 -7.74
N LEU A 13 2.71 4.42 -7.52
CA LEU A 13 3.53 5.11 -8.50
C LEU A 13 4.72 4.21 -8.84
N PHE A 14 5.07 4.11 -10.11
CA PHE A 14 6.22 3.33 -10.55
C PHE A 14 6.97 4.06 -11.67
N GLY A 15 8.28 3.81 -11.74
CA GLY A 15 9.15 4.31 -12.79
C GLY A 15 10.04 3.21 -13.35
N ASP A 16 9.99 3.03 -14.68
CA ASP A 16 10.88 2.14 -15.43
C ASP A 16 12.15 2.86 -15.86
N LEU A 17 13.16 2.83 -14.99
CA LEU A 17 14.42 3.54 -15.20
C LEU A 17 15.18 3.02 -16.43
N GLY A 18 15.03 1.72 -16.73
CA GLY A 18 15.64 1.10 -17.91
C GLY A 18 15.06 1.55 -19.25
N GLN A 19 13.88 2.18 -19.29
CA GLN A 19 13.27 2.68 -20.52
C GLN A 19 13.70 4.12 -20.85
N GLN A 20 14.28 4.85 -19.88
CA GLN A 20 14.83 6.17 -20.12
C GLN A 20 16.25 6.09 -20.70
N LEU A 21 16.37 6.22 -22.03
CA LEU A 21 17.65 6.10 -22.72
C LEU A 21 18.72 7.08 -22.21
N ASN A 22 18.34 8.33 -21.93
CA ASN A 22 19.28 9.33 -21.38
C ASN A 22 19.80 8.92 -20.00
N LEU A 23 18.93 8.37 -19.15
CA LEU A 23 19.29 7.93 -17.81
C LEU A 23 20.20 6.70 -17.86
N VAL A 24 19.88 5.72 -18.71
CA VAL A 24 20.70 4.51 -18.90
C VAL A 24 22.07 4.84 -19.48
N LYS A 25 22.16 5.79 -20.42
CA LYS A 25 23.45 6.25 -20.96
C LYS A 25 24.33 6.88 -19.88
N ALA A 26 23.75 7.73 -19.04
CA ALA A 26 24.48 8.35 -17.93
C ALA A 26 24.80 7.36 -16.79
N HIS A 27 23.90 6.40 -16.54
CA HIS A 27 23.96 5.44 -15.44
C HIS A 27 23.62 4.02 -15.94
N PRO A 28 24.55 3.29 -16.57
CA PRO A 28 24.26 1.99 -17.19
C PRO A 28 23.70 0.94 -16.22
N TRP A 29 24.03 1.07 -14.93
CA TRP A 29 23.55 0.20 -13.86
C TRP A 29 22.03 0.30 -13.64
N VAL A 30 21.34 1.33 -14.14
CA VAL A 30 19.86 1.44 -14.03
C VAL A 30 19.12 0.60 -15.08
N ARG A 31 19.84 0.01 -16.04
CA ARG A 31 19.24 -0.91 -17.02
C ARG A 31 18.48 -2.03 -16.31
N GLY A 32 17.23 -2.26 -16.70
CA GLY A 32 16.39 -3.29 -16.08
C GLY A 32 15.95 -2.98 -14.65
N MET A 33 16.12 -1.74 -14.16
CA MET A 33 15.60 -1.32 -12.86
C MET A 33 14.20 -0.74 -12.96
N ARG A 34 13.36 -1.07 -11.97
CA ARG A 34 12.08 -0.42 -11.69
C ARG A 34 12.03 -0.02 -10.22
N VAL A 35 11.58 1.20 -9.97
CA VAL A 35 11.29 1.69 -8.61
C VAL A 35 9.77 1.87 -8.49
N THR A 36 9.22 1.42 -7.37
CA THR A 36 7.78 1.54 -7.07
C THR A 36 7.63 2.14 -5.67
N LEU A 37 6.76 3.13 -5.57
CA LEU A 37 6.23 3.66 -4.32
C LEU A 37 4.75 3.25 -4.23
N SER A 38 4.36 2.59 -3.13
CA SER A 38 2.96 2.26 -2.87
C SER A 38 2.52 2.76 -1.51
N VAL A 39 1.30 3.29 -1.47
CA VAL A 39 0.59 3.66 -0.25
C VAL A 39 -0.72 2.88 -0.22
N ASP A 40 -0.80 1.93 0.69
CA ASP A 40 -2.01 1.13 0.92
C ASP A 40 -2.86 1.82 1.98
N ASN A 41 -4.18 1.80 1.79
CA ASN A 41 -5.16 2.46 2.65
C ASN A 41 -4.82 3.95 2.92
N VAL A 42 -4.78 4.75 1.85
CA VAL A 42 -4.37 6.18 1.87
C VAL A 42 -5.11 6.98 2.96
N PHE A 43 -6.40 6.69 3.17
CA PHE A 43 -7.25 7.35 4.15
C PHE A 43 -7.22 6.71 5.54
N ASN A 44 -6.49 5.61 5.74
CA ASN A 44 -6.44 4.83 6.98
C ASN A 44 -7.85 4.44 7.50
N SER A 45 -8.76 4.11 6.58
CA SER A 45 -10.12 3.70 6.91
C SER A 45 -10.12 2.28 7.46
N ARG A 46 -10.81 2.02 8.57
CA ARG A 46 -10.96 0.69 9.15
C ARG A 46 -12.42 0.38 9.45
N GLN A 47 -12.81 -0.89 9.30
CA GLN A 47 -14.16 -1.37 9.59
C GLN A 47 -14.48 -1.15 11.06
N ARG A 48 -15.60 -0.48 11.36
CA ARG A 48 -16.12 -0.39 12.73
C ARG A 48 -17.34 -1.28 12.85
N VAL A 49 -17.32 -2.16 13.84
CA VAL A 49 -18.44 -3.04 14.17
C VAL A 49 -18.90 -2.71 15.58
N ARG A 50 -20.21 -2.58 15.77
CA ARG A 50 -20.83 -2.37 17.07
C ARG A 50 -21.88 -3.44 17.34
N ASP A 51 -21.97 -3.92 18.56
CA ASP A 51 -23.04 -4.80 19.00
C ASP A 51 -24.28 -4.02 19.46
N ALA A 52 -25.29 -4.73 19.97
CA ALA A 52 -26.54 -4.14 20.45
C ALA A 52 -26.35 -3.24 21.67
N THR A 53 -25.22 -3.36 22.39
CA THR A 53 -24.84 -2.52 23.52
C THR A 53 -24.00 -1.30 23.08
N GLY A 54 -23.67 -1.21 21.80
CA GLY A 54 -22.85 -0.14 21.23
C GLY A 54 -21.34 -0.35 21.38
N ALA A 55 -20.92 -1.45 22.01
CA ALA A 55 -19.52 -1.84 22.17
C ALA A 55 -18.98 -2.52 20.89
N THR A 56 -17.67 -2.46 20.66
CA THR A 56 -17.02 -3.20 19.58
C THR A 56 -16.60 -4.58 20.09
N PRO A 57 -17.14 -5.69 19.54
CA PRO A 57 -16.76 -7.02 19.98
C PRO A 57 -15.27 -7.28 19.77
N ILE A 58 -14.66 -8.09 20.64
CA ILE A 58 -13.20 -8.30 20.64
C ILE A 58 -12.66 -8.82 19.30
N SER A 59 -13.42 -9.68 18.62
CA SER A 59 -13.09 -10.23 17.30
C SER A 59 -13.09 -9.20 16.17
N PHE A 60 -13.73 -8.05 16.37
CA PHE A 60 -13.83 -6.97 15.40
C PHE A 60 -13.09 -5.71 15.85
N GLN A 61 -12.19 -5.82 16.83
CA GLN A 61 -11.32 -4.69 17.14
C GLN A 61 -10.44 -4.39 15.92
N PRO A 62 -10.25 -3.10 15.58
CA PRO A 62 -9.60 -2.70 14.33
C PRO A 62 -8.20 -3.31 14.14
N ASP A 63 -7.47 -3.52 15.22
CA ASP A 63 -6.09 -4.03 15.18
C ASP A 63 -6.01 -5.53 14.89
N TYR A 64 -7.07 -6.30 15.14
CA TYR A 64 -7.13 -7.71 14.73
C TYR A 64 -7.52 -7.89 13.27
N LEU A 65 -8.24 -6.92 12.69
CA LEU A 65 -8.70 -6.98 11.30
C LEU A 65 -7.70 -6.35 10.32
N ASP A 66 -7.09 -5.23 10.70
CA ASP A 66 -6.13 -4.49 9.90
C ASP A 66 -5.07 -3.88 10.82
N ALA A 67 -4.14 -4.72 11.29
CA ALA A 67 -3.10 -4.33 12.24
C ALA A 67 -2.20 -3.19 11.71
N LEU A 68 -1.92 -3.21 10.40
CA LEU A 68 -1.02 -2.25 9.77
C LEU A 68 -1.74 -0.95 9.41
N GLY A 69 -3.01 -1.01 8.98
CA GLY A 69 -3.72 0.15 8.45
C GLY A 69 -3.01 0.73 7.24
N ARG A 70 -2.80 2.05 7.26
CA ARG A 70 -2.05 2.75 6.21
C ARG A 70 -0.59 2.34 6.19
N THR A 71 -0.16 1.77 5.07
CA THR A 71 1.22 1.32 4.88
C THR A 71 1.87 2.06 3.71
N VAL A 72 3.12 2.51 3.90
CA VAL A 72 3.94 3.10 2.84
C VAL A 72 5.09 2.14 2.53
N ARG A 73 5.26 1.79 1.26
CA ARG A 73 6.31 0.86 0.80
C ARG A 73 7.06 1.43 -0.38
N ILE A 74 8.39 1.35 -0.30
CA ILE A 74 9.29 1.59 -1.43
C ILE A 74 9.85 0.23 -1.84
N SER A 75 9.83 -0.05 -3.14
CA SER A 75 10.36 -1.29 -3.70
C SER A 75 11.26 -0.98 -4.89
N VAL A 76 12.46 -1.56 -4.87
CA VAL A 76 13.42 -1.49 -5.96
C VAL A 76 13.56 -2.90 -6.53
N ARG A 77 13.35 -3.04 -7.83
CA ARG A 77 13.54 -4.30 -8.56
C ARG A 77 14.61 -4.11 -9.62
N LYS A 78 15.55 -5.04 -9.69
CA LYS A 78 16.61 -5.10 -10.70
C LYS A 78 16.51 -6.44 -11.43
N LEU A 79 16.43 -6.38 -12.76
CA LEU A 79 16.63 -7.55 -13.62
C LEU A 79 18.10 -7.65 -14.01
N PHE A 80 18.64 -8.86 -13.92
CA PHE A 80 20.00 -9.21 -14.35
C PHE A 80 19.87 -10.03 -15.64
N PHE A 81 20.68 -9.68 -16.65
CA PHE A 81 20.71 -10.30 -17.97
C PHE A 81 22.16 -10.58 -18.35
#